data_AF-A0A2V9Y002-F1
#
_entry.id   AF-A0A2V9Y002-F1
#
_cell.length_a   1.000
_cell.length_b   1.000
_cell.length_c   1.000
_cell.angle_alpha   90.00
_cell.angle_beta   90.00
_cell.angle_gamma   90.00
#
_symmetry.space_group_name_H-M   'P 1'
#
loop_
_entity.id
_entity.type
_entity.pdbx_description
1 polymer ?
#
loop_
_entity_poly.entity_id
_entity_poly.type
_entity_poly.pdbx_seq_one_letter_code
_entity_poly.pdbx_strand_id
1 'polypeptide(L)'
;LGYAQGSKVTDPNSANNPAWCGISTGTYNGWIINHSTGATPLTLPFVGGGATPVQIIRRPAPGELPGSTLATSRLYNQAQIRVMLSDNPLENHYDGKPVDADDVELASKVPATLLPSGSGWAQNGVTVSGVAGTAYFGEARTATDADFVLPPNFHGAATPGGTTEWPQVDGYLRVEVRYADGTWHPVTREWLTLGFARPLQPPDSSAGRPNSIHPKAILMFQEPADRNGNGVLDGTDPVTFAGINTQYNWFPINFYDPREGEARDTDLGNGTCTPNGLMNAVELDVRNLRDWLAGTIPGTGNQVDWAVMNGYILYFSDRRGMMPDKNVLPNTKVGEYGFEDVVNAASSVGTPDGALEPNNPGTVQSPEDVDQNAKLDIWGAWNVGEAFGAATTAATHSLVSPNPFTPRIGTCVRTGRKNAVTGARHVLKLVDGTRGNLPTRPDGKGGFTVGSETPVYIQGDYNASAADNAWADPHSAAAVIADAVTLLSNGWSDLNSTINTTIPGNRAANQTWYRLAIAGGKNIPFPRPGTWASSQDFGTDGGVHNFLRYIESWGQPLHYQGSLVSLYYSQYATGIFKCCTTVYSPPTRDYSFDVLFLDPANLPPGTPMFRDVDNVNYRQDFTPY
;
A
#
# COMPACT_ATOMS: atom_id res chain seq x y z
N LEU A 1 -3.01 12.37 21.72
CA LEU A 1 -2.77 12.46 23.18
C LEU A 1 -2.17 13.82 23.47
N GLY A 2 -2.52 14.47 24.57
CA GLY A 2 -1.77 15.63 25.05
C GLY A 2 -0.34 15.24 25.45
N TYR A 3 0.58 16.20 25.43
CA TYR A 3 2.01 15.97 25.65
C TYR A 3 2.35 15.18 26.94
N ALA A 4 1.61 15.38 28.04
CA ALA A 4 1.81 14.66 29.31
C ALA A 4 0.95 13.39 29.47
N GLN A 5 0.25 12.97 28.41
CA GLN A 5 -0.71 11.87 28.45
C GLN A 5 -0.17 10.58 27.83
N GLY A 6 1.11 10.53 27.45
CA GLY A 6 1.76 9.30 27.00
C GLY A 6 2.02 8.30 28.14
N SER A 7 2.27 7.04 27.80
CA SER A 7 2.69 6.00 28.76
C SER A 7 4.14 6.18 29.25
N LYS A 8 4.90 7.04 28.56
CA LYS A 8 6.26 7.50 28.88
C LYS A 8 6.22 9.02 29.11
N VAL A 9 7.20 9.56 29.86
CA VAL A 9 7.21 10.99 30.25
C VAL A 9 7.62 11.91 29.10
N THR A 10 8.56 11.50 28.24
CA THR A 10 9.03 12.31 27.09
C THR A 10 9.23 11.47 25.83
N ASP A 11 10.01 10.41 25.94
CA ASP A 11 10.48 9.60 24.82
C ASP A 11 10.50 8.11 25.23
N PRO A 12 10.78 7.18 24.29
CA PRO A 12 10.73 5.75 24.57
C PRO A 12 11.67 5.30 25.71
N ASN A 13 12.78 6.01 25.92
CA ASN A 13 13.79 5.71 26.94
C ASN A 13 13.54 6.43 28.27
N SER A 14 12.56 7.34 28.31
CA SER A 14 12.17 8.01 29.53
C SER A 14 11.46 7.07 30.52
N ALA A 15 11.33 7.54 31.77
CA ALA A 15 10.61 6.83 32.81
C ALA A 15 9.14 6.58 32.41
N ASN A 16 8.55 5.52 32.95
CA ASN A 16 7.11 5.30 32.81
C ASN A 16 6.34 6.48 33.41
N ASN A 17 5.30 6.94 32.73
CA ASN A 17 4.45 8.00 33.25
C ASN A 17 3.62 7.45 34.43
N PRO A 18 3.83 7.92 35.67
CA PRO A 18 3.11 7.39 36.84
C PRO A 18 1.61 7.67 36.79
N ALA A 19 1.17 8.67 36.01
CA ALA A 19 -0.24 8.99 35.82
C ALA A 19 -0.92 8.10 34.75
N TRP A 20 -0.16 7.30 33.98
CA TRP A 20 -0.68 6.56 32.83
C TRP A 20 -1.87 5.67 33.16
N CYS A 21 -1.86 4.99 34.31
CA CYS A 21 -2.98 4.13 34.71
C CYS A 21 -4.29 4.92 34.81
N GLY A 22 -4.29 6.05 35.52
CA GLY A 22 -5.48 6.92 35.64
C GLY A 22 -5.89 7.58 34.32
N ILE A 23 -4.93 7.89 33.45
CA ILE A 23 -5.21 8.47 32.12
C ILE A 23 -5.85 7.42 31.20
N SER A 24 -5.28 6.22 31.14
CA SER A 24 -5.75 5.10 30.33
C SER A 24 -7.16 4.66 30.74
N THR A 25 -7.38 4.35 32.02
CA THR A 25 -8.66 3.79 32.50
C THR A 25 -9.69 4.85 32.86
N GLY A 26 -9.26 6.08 33.20
CA GLY A 26 -10.13 7.19 33.56
C GLY A 26 -10.38 8.14 32.40
N THR A 27 -9.36 8.89 31.94
CA THR A 27 -9.52 9.89 30.87
C THR A 27 -9.97 9.26 29.54
N TYR A 28 -9.41 8.09 29.19
CA TYR A 28 -9.74 7.37 27.96
C TYR A 28 -10.68 6.19 28.18
N ASN A 29 -11.22 5.99 29.38
CA ASN A 29 -12.19 4.93 29.70
C ASN A 29 -11.75 3.51 29.26
N GLY A 30 -10.45 3.22 29.21
CA GLY A 30 -9.92 1.93 28.77
C GLY A 30 -9.87 1.73 27.25
N TRP A 31 -10.23 2.74 26.44
CA TRP A 31 -10.14 2.66 24.97
C TRP A 31 -8.72 2.83 24.44
N ILE A 32 -7.79 3.30 25.27
CA ILE A 32 -6.35 3.32 24.99
C ILE A 32 -5.64 2.65 26.17
N ILE A 33 -5.09 1.46 25.93
CA ILE A 33 -4.43 0.63 26.95
C ILE A 33 -3.05 0.17 26.47
N ASN A 34 -2.18 -0.17 27.41
CA ASN A 34 -0.91 -0.86 27.16
C ASN A 34 -0.73 -2.01 28.17
N HIS A 35 0.42 -2.68 28.14
CA HIS A 35 0.72 -3.77 29.08
C HIS A 35 0.49 -3.40 30.56
N SER A 36 0.89 -2.19 30.97
CA SER A 36 0.70 -1.74 32.37
C SER A 36 -0.76 -1.44 32.73
N THR A 37 -1.66 -1.33 31.76
CA THR A 37 -3.08 -1.03 31.97
C THR A 37 -4.01 -2.12 31.43
N GLY A 38 -3.48 -3.34 31.25
CA GLY A 38 -4.28 -4.55 30.97
C GLY A 38 -4.24 -5.05 29.53
N ALA A 39 -3.52 -4.39 28.61
CA ALA A 39 -3.35 -4.92 27.27
C ALA A 39 -2.42 -6.15 27.30
N THR A 40 -2.95 -7.32 26.96
CA THR A 40 -2.14 -8.53 26.84
C THR A 40 -1.62 -8.63 25.40
N PRO A 41 -0.33 -8.95 25.16
CA PRO A 41 0.17 -9.19 23.82
C PRO A 41 -0.67 -10.26 23.12
N LEU A 42 -1.28 -9.92 21.98
CA LEU A 42 -1.99 -10.90 21.17
C LEU A 42 -0.97 -11.78 20.47
N THR A 43 -0.69 -12.93 21.07
CA THR A 43 0.10 -13.98 20.45
C THR A 43 -0.83 -14.70 19.48
N LEU A 44 -0.74 -14.36 18.19
CA LEU A 44 -1.57 -15.02 17.19
C LEU A 44 -1.25 -16.52 17.18
N PRO A 45 -2.26 -17.41 17.18
CA PRO A 45 -2.07 -18.86 17.46
C PRO A 45 -1.15 -19.58 16.47
N PHE A 46 -0.74 -18.92 15.40
CA PHE A 46 0.17 -19.41 14.37
C PHE A 46 1.63 -18.96 14.53
N VAL A 47 1.97 -18.12 15.52
CA VAL A 47 3.37 -17.70 15.80
C VAL A 47 4.21 -18.79 16.49
N GLY A 48 3.82 -20.06 16.34
CA GLY A 48 4.66 -21.21 16.72
C GLY A 48 5.82 -21.38 15.75
N GLY A 49 6.96 -21.88 16.23
CA GLY A 49 8.10 -22.21 15.36
C GLY A 49 8.92 -21.02 14.83
N GLY A 50 8.81 -19.84 15.45
CA GLY A 50 9.61 -18.65 15.09
C GLY A 50 8.98 -17.71 14.07
N ALA A 51 7.74 -17.96 13.64
CA ALA A 51 7.00 -17.05 12.75
C ALA A 51 6.52 -15.79 13.50
N THR A 52 6.64 -14.63 12.87
CA THR A 52 6.17 -13.35 13.43
C THR A 52 4.75 -13.01 12.94
N PRO A 53 3.98 -12.15 13.65
CA PRO A 53 2.62 -11.79 13.27
C PRO A 53 2.46 -11.21 11.86
N VAL A 54 3.52 -10.63 11.27
CA VAL A 54 3.51 -10.08 9.90
C VAL A 54 3.13 -11.13 8.87
N GLN A 55 3.33 -12.42 9.17
CA GLN A 55 2.97 -13.52 8.27
C GLN A 55 1.48 -13.54 7.90
N ILE A 56 0.59 -12.93 8.70
CA ILE A 56 -0.84 -12.81 8.38
C ILE A 56 -1.10 -12.15 7.01
N ILE A 57 -0.29 -11.15 6.65
CA ILE A 57 -0.41 -10.44 5.37
C ILE A 57 0.47 -11.05 4.28
N ARG A 58 1.34 -12.03 4.58
CA ARG A 58 2.33 -12.54 3.62
C ARG A 58 1.78 -13.60 2.67
N ARG A 59 2.31 -13.66 1.43
CA ARG A 59 2.08 -14.80 0.53
C ARG A 59 2.75 -16.05 1.15
N PRO A 60 2.26 -17.25 0.84
CA PRO A 60 2.91 -18.48 1.24
C PRO A 60 4.37 -18.54 0.80
N ALA A 61 5.24 -19.08 1.65
CA ALA A 61 6.60 -19.39 1.22
C ALA A 61 6.59 -20.59 0.25
N PRO A 62 7.54 -20.67 -0.70
CA PRO A 62 7.67 -21.85 -1.56
C PRO A 62 7.73 -23.14 -0.73
N GLY A 63 6.83 -24.09 -1.02
CA GLY A 63 6.76 -25.37 -0.32
C GLY A 63 6.03 -25.35 1.04
N GLU A 64 5.44 -24.22 1.45
CA GLU A 64 4.58 -24.17 2.64
C GLU A 64 3.38 -25.12 2.47
N LEU A 65 3.15 -25.99 3.46
CA LEU A 65 2.02 -26.92 3.43
C LEU A 65 0.70 -26.14 3.56
N PRO A 66 -0.25 -26.26 2.59
CA PRO A 66 -1.49 -25.48 2.60
C PRO A 66 -2.37 -25.66 3.86
N GLY A 67 -2.26 -26.82 4.52
CA GLY A 67 -2.99 -27.12 5.76
C GLY A 67 -2.27 -26.76 7.05
N SER A 68 -1.08 -26.14 6.99
CA SER A 68 -0.36 -25.71 8.19
C SER A 68 -1.11 -24.61 8.95
N THR A 69 -0.86 -24.49 10.26
CA THR A 69 -1.43 -23.42 11.10
C THR A 69 -1.07 -22.04 10.55
N LEU A 70 0.16 -21.87 10.06
CA LEU A 70 0.61 -20.65 9.40
C LEU A 70 -0.15 -20.41 8.11
N ALA A 71 -0.17 -21.36 7.17
CA ALA A 71 -0.87 -21.21 5.89
C ALA A 71 -2.35 -20.84 6.08
N THR A 72 -3.09 -21.56 6.94
CA THR A 72 -4.53 -21.31 7.18
C THR A 72 -4.82 -19.95 7.84
N SER A 73 -3.81 -19.33 8.45
CA SER A 73 -3.94 -18.02 9.09
C SER A 73 -3.68 -16.83 8.16
N ARG A 74 -2.99 -17.05 7.03
CA ARG A 74 -2.70 -16.00 6.05
C ARG A 74 -3.98 -15.50 5.41
N LEU A 75 -4.12 -14.19 5.30
CA LEU A 75 -5.22 -13.58 4.53
C LEU A 75 -5.18 -14.04 3.07
N TYR A 76 -4.00 -14.34 2.53
CA TYR A 76 -3.88 -15.00 1.22
C TYR A 76 -4.76 -16.25 1.12
N ASN A 77 -4.75 -17.15 2.11
CA ASN A 77 -5.52 -18.39 2.09
C ASN A 77 -6.97 -18.23 2.57
N GLN A 78 -7.26 -17.19 3.33
CA GLN A 78 -8.63 -16.86 3.77
C GLN A 78 -9.42 -16.06 2.74
N ALA A 79 -8.73 -15.35 1.84
CA ALA A 79 -9.34 -14.45 0.89
C ALA A 79 -10.22 -15.17 -0.13
N GLN A 80 -11.25 -14.47 -0.59
CA GLN A 80 -12.07 -14.90 -1.74
C GLN A 80 -11.60 -14.23 -3.02
N ILE A 81 -10.81 -13.17 -2.94
CA ILE A 81 -10.27 -12.44 -4.08
C ILE A 81 -8.78 -12.24 -3.84
N ARG A 82 -7.95 -12.61 -4.81
CA ARG A 82 -6.50 -12.36 -4.76
C ARG A 82 -6.09 -11.55 -5.98
N VAL A 83 -5.34 -10.49 -5.72
CA VAL A 83 -4.68 -9.65 -6.72
C VAL A 83 -3.18 -9.76 -6.47
N MET A 84 -2.47 -10.36 -7.43
CA MET A 84 -1.05 -10.63 -7.33
C MET A 84 -0.31 -10.02 -8.52
N LEU A 85 0.70 -9.22 -8.22
CA LEU A 85 1.63 -8.67 -9.20
C LEU A 85 3.04 -9.13 -8.92
N SER A 86 3.80 -9.48 -9.96
CA SER A 86 5.20 -9.93 -9.86
C SER A 86 5.93 -9.72 -11.18
N ASP A 87 7.26 -9.61 -11.16
CA ASP A 87 8.07 -9.47 -12.38
C ASP A 87 8.07 -10.76 -13.21
N ASN A 88 7.94 -11.92 -12.55
CA ASN A 88 7.83 -13.23 -13.17
C ASN A 88 6.45 -13.84 -12.89
N PRO A 89 5.68 -14.27 -13.91
CA PRO A 89 4.33 -14.80 -13.71
C PRO A 89 4.33 -16.09 -12.87
N LEU A 90 5.42 -16.87 -12.85
CA LEU A 90 5.53 -18.04 -11.99
C LEU A 90 5.45 -17.68 -10.49
N GLU A 91 5.85 -16.46 -10.11
CA GLU A 91 5.75 -15.98 -8.73
C GLU A 91 4.31 -15.66 -8.31
N ASN A 92 3.34 -15.73 -9.21
CA ASN A 92 1.91 -15.61 -8.89
C ASN A 92 1.25 -16.98 -8.60
N HIS A 93 1.94 -18.10 -8.87
CA HIS A 93 1.43 -19.47 -8.70
C HIS A 93 2.12 -20.23 -7.55
N TYR A 94 1.85 -19.84 -6.30
CA TYR A 94 2.37 -20.53 -5.12
C TYR A 94 1.81 -21.95 -4.94
N ASP A 95 0.71 -22.25 -5.62
CA ASP A 95 0.12 -23.58 -5.69
C ASP A 95 0.81 -24.50 -6.72
N GLY A 96 1.84 -24.00 -7.42
CA GLY A 96 2.60 -24.73 -8.43
C GLY A 96 1.86 -24.92 -9.74
N LYS A 97 0.74 -24.21 -9.97
CA LYS A 97 0.06 -24.23 -11.27
C LYS A 97 0.96 -23.60 -12.36
N PRO A 98 0.83 -24.07 -13.61
CA PRO A 98 1.54 -23.45 -14.72
C PRO A 98 0.96 -22.06 -15.01
N VAL A 99 1.81 -21.19 -15.57
CA VAL A 99 1.39 -19.92 -16.16
C VAL A 99 0.34 -20.16 -17.24
N ASP A 100 -0.71 -19.35 -17.25
CA ASP A 100 -1.84 -19.45 -18.18
C ASP A 100 -2.19 -18.09 -18.81
N ALA A 101 -3.26 -18.02 -19.60
CA ALA A 101 -3.65 -16.82 -20.35
C ALA A 101 -4.16 -15.66 -19.47
N ASP A 102 -4.43 -15.92 -18.20
CA ASP A 102 -4.84 -14.94 -17.20
C ASP A 102 -3.68 -14.49 -16.29
N ASP A 103 -2.43 -14.88 -16.60
CA ASP A 103 -1.23 -14.19 -16.13
C ASP A 103 -0.85 -13.10 -17.14
N VAL A 104 -1.49 -11.94 -17.02
CA VAL A 104 -1.43 -10.90 -18.03
C VAL A 104 -0.25 -9.97 -17.78
N GLU A 105 0.64 -9.87 -18.76
CA GLU A 105 1.71 -8.86 -18.77
C GLU A 105 1.12 -7.44 -18.90
N LEU A 106 1.53 -6.54 -18.01
CA LEU A 106 1.07 -5.14 -17.93
C LEU A 106 1.86 -4.21 -18.86
N ALA A 107 1.98 -4.63 -20.11
CA ALA A 107 2.71 -3.95 -21.16
C ALA A 107 1.89 -3.92 -22.45
N SER A 108 2.10 -2.90 -23.28
CA SER A 108 1.60 -2.90 -24.65
C SER A 108 2.68 -3.43 -25.57
N LYS A 109 2.38 -4.46 -26.34
CA LYS A 109 3.35 -4.91 -27.35
C LYS A 109 3.55 -3.83 -28.43
N VAL A 110 4.81 -3.64 -28.81
CA VAL A 110 5.26 -2.65 -29.80
C VAL A 110 4.41 -2.65 -31.09
N PRO A 111 3.95 -1.47 -31.57
CA PRO A 111 3.22 -1.31 -32.83
C PRO A 111 4.01 -1.78 -34.04
N ALA A 112 3.36 -2.57 -34.92
CA ALA A 112 4.00 -3.13 -36.13
C ALA A 112 4.55 -2.08 -37.11
N THR A 113 4.06 -0.83 -37.07
CA THR A 113 4.53 0.30 -37.88
C THR A 113 5.85 0.91 -37.40
N LEU A 114 6.24 0.63 -36.16
CA LEU A 114 7.52 1.06 -35.56
C LEU A 114 8.56 -0.07 -35.59
N LEU A 115 8.13 -1.29 -35.94
CA LEU A 115 9.02 -2.42 -36.15
C LEU A 115 9.80 -2.27 -37.48
N PRO A 116 11.06 -2.71 -37.54
CA PRO A 116 11.73 -2.91 -38.83
C PRO A 116 10.87 -3.79 -39.74
N SER A 117 10.76 -3.42 -41.02
CA SER A 117 9.93 -4.12 -42.00
C SER A 117 10.19 -5.64 -41.97
N GLY A 118 9.16 -6.42 -41.62
CA GLY A 118 9.20 -7.89 -41.68
C GLY A 118 9.40 -8.63 -40.34
N SER A 119 9.31 -7.99 -39.18
CA SER A 119 9.33 -8.68 -37.87
C SER A 119 7.92 -8.91 -37.30
N GLY A 120 7.59 -10.16 -36.99
CA GLY A 120 6.24 -10.63 -36.61
C GLY A 120 5.97 -10.67 -35.11
N TRP A 121 6.01 -9.52 -34.42
CA TRP A 121 5.77 -9.45 -32.98
C TRP A 121 4.83 -8.30 -32.62
N ALA A 122 3.51 -8.52 -32.76
CA ALA A 122 2.47 -7.61 -32.30
C ALA A 122 1.57 -8.33 -31.27
N GLN A 123 1.07 -7.61 -30.26
CA GLN A 123 -0.20 -7.95 -29.62
C GLN A 123 -1.08 -6.71 -29.50
N ASN A 124 -2.36 -7.04 -29.43
CA ASN A 124 -3.53 -6.21 -29.58
C ASN A 124 -3.91 -5.68 -28.19
N GLY A 125 -3.99 -4.36 -28.01
CA GLY A 125 -4.46 -3.78 -26.75
C GLY A 125 -5.83 -4.35 -26.31
N VAL A 126 -6.28 -3.95 -25.13
CA VAL A 126 -7.50 -4.52 -24.53
C VAL A 126 -8.73 -3.81 -25.07
N THR A 127 -9.73 -4.58 -25.49
CA THR A 127 -11.06 -4.04 -25.80
C THR A 127 -11.82 -3.83 -24.49
N VAL A 128 -12.11 -2.57 -24.15
CA VAL A 128 -12.79 -2.21 -22.91
C VAL A 128 -14.29 -2.05 -23.16
N SER A 129 -15.11 -2.76 -22.37
CA SER A 129 -16.56 -2.76 -22.51
C SER A 129 -17.15 -1.36 -22.28
N GLY A 130 -17.85 -0.84 -23.29
CA GLY A 130 -18.53 0.46 -23.20
C GLY A 130 -17.62 1.66 -23.45
N VAL A 131 -16.39 1.43 -23.90
CA VAL A 131 -15.41 2.45 -24.25
C VAL A 131 -15.01 2.24 -25.71
N ALA A 132 -14.98 3.34 -26.50
CA ALA A 132 -14.72 3.24 -27.93
C ALA A 132 -13.23 3.04 -28.22
N GLY A 133 -12.91 2.06 -29.08
CA GLY A 133 -11.55 1.77 -29.51
C GLY A 133 -10.85 0.70 -28.69
N THR A 134 -9.53 0.73 -28.70
CA THR A 134 -8.67 -0.24 -28.02
C THR A 134 -7.83 0.52 -27.00
N ALA A 135 -7.84 0.05 -25.76
CA ALA A 135 -7.03 0.61 -24.68
C ALA A 135 -5.66 -0.07 -24.63
N TYR A 136 -4.65 0.67 -24.24
CA TYR A 136 -3.26 0.23 -24.18
C TYR A 136 -2.65 0.55 -22.83
N PHE A 137 -1.78 -0.32 -22.32
CA PHE A 137 -0.88 0.04 -21.22
C PHE A 137 0.14 1.08 -21.69
N GLY A 138 0.54 1.97 -20.77
CA GLY A 138 1.50 3.03 -21.01
C GLY A 138 2.89 2.52 -21.40
N GLU A 139 3.44 3.06 -22.49
CA GLU A 139 4.79 2.78 -22.97
C GLU A 139 5.58 4.09 -23.05
N ALA A 140 6.83 4.04 -22.59
CA ALA A 140 7.76 5.15 -22.63
C ALA A 140 8.62 5.08 -23.90
N ARG A 141 8.92 6.25 -24.48
CA ARG A 141 9.84 6.40 -25.60
C ARG A 141 10.58 7.72 -25.49
N THR A 142 11.91 7.70 -25.55
CA THR A 142 12.71 8.94 -25.48
C THR A 142 12.39 9.93 -26.60
N ALA A 143 11.82 9.45 -27.72
CA ALA A 143 11.36 10.29 -28.83
C ALA A 143 10.04 11.03 -28.55
N THR A 144 9.21 10.55 -27.62
CA THR A 144 7.92 11.19 -27.27
C THR A 144 8.07 12.13 -26.07
N ASP A 145 9.00 11.84 -25.17
CA ASP A 145 9.34 12.73 -24.06
C ASP A 145 10.81 12.52 -23.66
N ALA A 146 11.58 13.62 -23.63
CA ALA A 146 13.00 13.60 -23.36
C ALA A 146 13.36 13.34 -21.88
N ASP A 147 12.42 13.50 -20.94
CA ASP A 147 12.70 13.15 -19.53
C ASP A 147 12.32 11.70 -19.18
N PHE A 148 11.99 10.86 -20.17
CA PHE A 148 11.94 9.42 -19.97
C PHE A 148 13.34 8.83 -19.83
N VAL A 149 13.52 7.99 -18.83
CA VAL A 149 14.78 7.30 -18.49
C VAL A 149 14.52 5.80 -18.58
N LEU A 150 15.32 5.12 -19.40
CA LEU A 150 15.27 3.67 -19.53
C LEU A 150 15.96 3.02 -18.33
N PRO A 151 15.25 2.26 -17.49
CA PRO A 151 15.88 1.45 -16.44
C PRO A 151 16.68 0.28 -17.03
N PRO A 152 17.75 -0.19 -16.36
CA PRO A 152 18.45 -1.40 -16.74
C PRO A 152 17.53 -2.63 -16.64
N ASN A 153 17.51 -3.47 -17.68
CA ASN A 153 16.86 -4.79 -17.68
C ASN A 153 15.33 -4.83 -17.49
N PHE A 154 14.58 -3.81 -17.91
CA PHE A 154 13.12 -3.85 -17.91
C PHE A 154 12.56 -4.96 -18.80
N HIS A 155 11.51 -5.66 -18.33
CA HIS A 155 10.84 -6.67 -19.13
C HIS A 155 10.10 -5.98 -20.29
N GLY A 156 10.10 -6.62 -21.45
CA GLY A 156 9.46 -6.06 -22.65
C GLY A 156 10.19 -4.87 -23.31
N ALA A 157 11.30 -4.38 -22.76
CA ALA A 157 12.09 -3.33 -23.41
C ALA A 157 12.60 -3.78 -24.80
N ALA A 158 12.36 -2.97 -25.82
CA ALA A 158 12.71 -3.26 -27.20
C ALA A 158 13.34 -2.04 -27.87
N THR A 159 14.07 -2.25 -28.97
CA THR A 159 14.61 -1.16 -29.80
C THR A 159 14.01 -1.15 -31.21
N PRO A 160 12.74 -0.77 -31.39
CA PRO A 160 12.12 -0.68 -32.71
C PRO A 160 12.76 0.45 -33.54
N GLY A 161 13.30 0.13 -34.72
CA GLY A 161 13.79 1.13 -35.68
C GLY A 161 14.92 2.05 -35.18
N GLY A 162 15.65 1.66 -34.13
CA GLY A 162 16.73 2.44 -33.52
C GLY A 162 16.31 3.37 -32.37
N THR A 163 15.03 3.40 -32.00
CA THR A 163 14.53 4.06 -30.78
C THR A 163 14.16 3.01 -29.74
N THR A 164 14.56 3.19 -28.48
CA THR A 164 14.18 2.26 -27.41
C THR A 164 12.81 2.61 -26.85
N GLU A 165 12.00 1.57 -26.61
CA GLU A 165 10.65 1.60 -26.06
C GLU A 165 10.56 0.59 -24.91
N TRP A 166 9.82 0.93 -23.86
CA TRP A 166 9.64 0.06 -22.69
C TRP A 166 8.35 0.37 -21.92
N PRO A 167 7.78 -0.60 -21.19
CA PRO A 167 6.56 -0.40 -20.41
C PRO A 167 6.77 0.56 -19.24
N GLN A 168 5.73 1.29 -18.84
CA GLN A 168 5.78 2.17 -17.66
C GLN A 168 5.30 1.52 -16.36
N VAL A 169 4.47 0.49 -16.46
CA VAL A 169 3.89 -0.23 -15.32
C VAL A 169 4.58 -1.59 -15.14
N ASP A 170 4.80 -2.34 -16.22
CA ASP A 170 5.53 -3.62 -16.31
C ASP A 170 5.10 -4.74 -15.32
N GLY A 171 5.59 -5.95 -15.54
CA GLY A 171 5.30 -7.15 -14.75
C GLY A 171 3.99 -7.85 -15.12
N TYR A 172 3.61 -8.85 -14.34
CA TYR A 172 2.49 -9.76 -14.60
C TYR A 172 1.43 -9.67 -13.51
N LEU A 173 0.18 -9.47 -13.93
CA LEU A 173 -1.01 -9.45 -13.08
C LEU A 173 -1.71 -10.81 -13.11
N ARG A 174 -2.08 -11.30 -11.93
CA ARG A 174 -3.03 -12.39 -11.72
C ARG A 174 -4.14 -11.91 -10.78
N VAL A 175 -5.37 -11.99 -11.23
CA VAL A 175 -6.57 -11.88 -10.39
C VAL A 175 -7.30 -13.22 -10.41
N GLU A 176 -7.54 -13.76 -9.23
CA GLU A 176 -8.32 -14.99 -9.07
C GLU A 176 -9.34 -14.83 -7.95
N VAL A 177 -10.46 -15.52 -8.10
CA VAL A 177 -11.55 -15.51 -7.12
C VAL A 177 -11.97 -16.92 -6.76
N ARG A 178 -12.42 -17.08 -5.51
CA ARG A 178 -12.95 -18.34 -5.00
C ARG A 178 -14.47 -18.33 -5.08
N TYR A 179 -15.04 -19.32 -5.75
CA TYR A 179 -16.49 -19.52 -5.79
C TYR A 179 -16.98 -20.30 -4.57
N ALA A 180 -18.30 -20.33 -4.37
CA ALA A 180 -18.94 -21.00 -3.24
C ALA A 180 -18.68 -22.51 -3.17
N ASP A 181 -18.33 -23.16 -4.29
CA ASP A 181 -17.90 -24.57 -4.33
C ASP A 181 -16.44 -24.78 -3.85
N GLY A 182 -15.76 -23.69 -3.51
CA GLY A 182 -14.39 -23.68 -3.03
C GLY A 182 -13.32 -23.68 -4.12
N THR A 183 -13.70 -23.70 -5.40
CA THR A 183 -12.78 -23.68 -6.54
C THR A 183 -12.30 -22.26 -6.88
N TRP A 184 -11.07 -22.15 -7.39
CA TRP A 184 -10.45 -20.89 -7.79
C TRP A 184 -10.59 -20.67 -9.30
N HIS A 185 -11.05 -19.48 -9.68
CA HIS A 185 -11.26 -19.07 -11.07
C HIS A 185 -10.45 -17.81 -11.37
N PRO A 186 -9.61 -17.82 -12.43
CA PRO A 186 -8.96 -16.61 -12.88
C PRO A 186 -9.97 -15.65 -13.51
N VAL A 187 -9.84 -14.36 -13.19
CA VAL A 187 -10.69 -13.28 -13.71
C VAL A 187 -9.86 -12.09 -14.21
N THR A 188 -8.55 -12.24 -14.37
CA THR A 188 -7.64 -11.16 -14.80
C THR A 188 -8.12 -10.49 -16.08
N ARG A 189 -8.34 -11.26 -17.15
CA ARG A 189 -8.77 -10.71 -18.43
C ARG A 189 -10.16 -10.11 -18.35
N GLU A 190 -11.06 -10.70 -17.56
CA GLU A 190 -12.39 -10.11 -17.31
C GLU A 190 -12.24 -8.71 -16.71
N TRP A 191 -11.49 -8.55 -15.63
CA TRP A 191 -11.27 -7.26 -14.97
C TRP A 191 -10.63 -6.24 -15.93
N LEU A 192 -9.64 -6.65 -16.72
CA LEU A 192 -9.02 -5.75 -17.71
C LEU A 192 -10.00 -5.31 -18.82
N THR A 193 -10.96 -6.15 -19.20
CA THR A 193 -12.02 -5.73 -20.15
C THR A 193 -13.04 -4.76 -19.55
N LEU A 194 -13.12 -4.64 -18.23
CA LEU A 194 -13.87 -3.56 -17.57
C LEU A 194 -13.12 -2.22 -17.60
N GLY A 195 -11.81 -2.28 -17.82
CA GLY A 195 -10.90 -1.16 -17.97
C GLY A 195 -9.89 -1.06 -16.83
N PHE A 196 -8.87 -0.24 -17.04
CA PHE A 196 -7.66 -0.23 -16.20
C PHE A 196 -6.97 1.14 -16.06
N ALA A 197 -7.73 2.23 -16.28
CA ALA A 197 -7.20 3.59 -16.27
C ALA A 197 -8.21 4.57 -15.67
N ARG A 198 -7.72 5.72 -15.19
CA ARG A 198 -8.55 6.77 -14.56
C ARG A 198 -8.23 8.16 -15.11
N PRO A 199 -9.08 9.18 -14.85
CA PRO A 199 -8.74 10.59 -15.08
C PRO A 199 -7.61 11.05 -14.14
N LEU A 200 -7.06 12.26 -14.36
CA LEU A 200 -6.02 12.87 -13.52
C LEU A 200 -6.39 12.97 -12.03
N GLN A 201 -7.68 13.05 -11.72
CA GLN A 201 -8.19 12.92 -10.37
C GLN A 201 -8.87 11.55 -10.22
N PRO A 202 -8.65 10.86 -9.11
CA PRO A 202 -9.25 9.55 -8.90
C PRO A 202 -10.77 9.64 -8.73
N PRO A 203 -11.49 8.55 -9.05
CA PRO A 203 -12.93 8.48 -8.86
C PRO A 203 -13.33 8.68 -7.39
N ASP A 204 -14.39 9.43 -7.18
CA ASP A 204 -14.96 9.72 -5.85
C ASP A 204 -16.42 10.13 -5.99
N SER A 205 -17.33 9.23 -5.63
CA SER A 205 -18.77 9.46 -5.73
C SER A 205 -19.27 10.47 -4.70
N SER A 206 -18.57 10.72 -3.59
CA SER A 206 -18.94 11.74 -2.60
C SER A 206 -18.78 13.16 -3.16
N ALA A 207 -17.81 13.34 -4.05
CA ALA A 207 -17.58 14.58 -4.80
C ALA A 207 -18.26 14.60 -6.19
N GLY A 208 -19.03 13.56 -6.55
CA GLY A 208 -19.66 13.45 -7.87
C GLY A 208 -18.66 13.31 -9.02
N ARG A 209 -17.47 12.73 -8.76
CA ARG A 209 -16.38 12.56 -9.73
C ARG A 209 -16.34 11.10 -10.22
N PRO A 210 -16.96 10.76 -11.36
CA PRO A 210 -16.89 9.39 -11.91
C PRO A 210 -15.55 9.13 -12.61
N ASN A 211 -15.20 7.86 -12.81
CA ASN A 211 -14.18 7.50 -13.77
C ASN A 211 -14.71 7.74 -15.21
N SER A 212 -14.29 8.84 -15.84
CA SER A 212 -14.71 9.18 -17.21
C SER A 212 -13.90 8.48 -18.31
N ILE A 213 -12.79 7.82 -17.96
CA ILE A 213 -11.93 7.11 -18.90
C ILE A 213 -12.40 5.67 -19.05
N HIS A 214 -12.42 4.92 -17.96
CA HIS A 214 -12.88 3.53 -17.90
C HIS A 214 -13.91 3.38 -16.75
N PRO A 215 -15.20 3.69 -16.97
CA PRO A 215 -16.20 3.81 -15.91
C PRO A 215 -16.43 2.58 -15.02
N LYS A 216 -16.01 1.39 -15.49
CA LYS A 216 -16.19 0.11 -14.81
C LYS A 216 -14.88 -0.49 -14.29
N ALA A 217 -13.76 0.22 -14.43
CA ALA A 217 -12.46 -0.27 -13.98
C ALA A 217 -12.50 -0.57 -12.49
N ILE A 218 -12.09 -1.80 -12.12
CA ILE A 218 -11.95 -2.20 -10.72
C ILE A 218 -10.53 -1.90 -10.23
N LEU A 219 -9.53 -2.29 -11.03
CA LEU A 219 -8.13 -1.93 -10.82
C LEU A 219 -7.71 -0.88 -11.83
N MET A 220 -6.95 0.12 -11.40
CA MET A 220 -6.42 1.17 -12.27
C MET A 220 -4.91 1.30 -12.07
N PHE A 221 -4.17 1.39 -13.18
CA PHE A 221 -2.71 1.38 -13.17
C PHE A 221 -2.09 2.66 -13.75
N GLN A 222 -2.91 3.45 -14.47
CA GLN A 222 -2.43 4.58 -15.26
C GLN A 222 -3.47 5.69 -15.37
N GLU A 223 -2.97 6.88 -15.68
CA GLU A 223 -3.73 8.08 -15.98
C GLU A 223 -3.21 8.74 -17.27
N PRO A 224 -4.01 9.58 -17.96
CA PRO A 224 -3.53 10.31 -19.13
C PRO A 224 -2.31 11.17 -18.83
N ALA A 225 -1.38 11.25 -19.78
CA ALA A 225 -0.15 12.01 -19.66
C ALA A 225 -0.37 13.53 -19.76
N ASP A 226 -0.61 14.18 -18.62
CA ASP A 226 -0.49 15.64 -18.43
C ASP A 226 1.01 16.02 -18.46
N ARG A 227 1.52 16.34 -19.65
CA ARG A 227 2.96 16.50 -19.89
C ARG A 227 3.49 17.85 -19.42
N ASN A 228 2.65 18.89 -19.45
CA ASN A 228 3.05 20.20 -18.95
C ASN A 228 2.96 20.29 -17.41
N GLY A 229 2.25 19.36 -16.75
CA GLY A 229 2.15 19.27 -15.29
C GLY A 229 1.21 20.30 -14.67
N ASN A 230 0.26 20.84 -15.44
CA ASN A 230 -0.65 21.89 -14.97
C ASN A 230 -1.97 21.32 -14.39
N GLY A 231 -2.18 19.99 -14.43
CA GLY A 231 -3.38 19.33 -13.94
C GLY A 231 -4.58 19.41 -14.88
N VAL A 232 -4.38 19.82 -16.13
CA VAL A 232 -5.40 20.01 -17.15
C VAL A 232 -4.93 19.36 -18.46
N LEU A 233 -5.73 18.45 -19.00
CA LEU A 233 -5.46 17.86 -20.32
C LEU A 233 -5.95 18.82 -21.40
N ASP A 234 -5.03 19.49 -22.10
CA ASP A 234 -5.38 20.46 -23.13
C ASP A 234 -4.38 20.50 -24.31
N GLY A 235 -4.60 21.41 -25.27
CA GLY A 235 -3.76 21.53 -26.46
C GLY A 235 -2.35 22.11 -26.19
N THR A 236 -2.04 22.50 -24.96
CA THR A 236 -0.70 22.96 -24.55
C THR A 236 0.19 21.83 -24.07
N ASP A 237 -0.35 20.62 -23.90
CA ASP A 237 0.45 19.42 -23.72
C ASP A 237 1.29 19.17 -24.98
N PRO A 238 2.64 19.10 -24.89
CA PRO A 238 3.57 19.14 -26.02
C PRO A 238 3.49 17.97 -27.02
N VAL A 239 2.52 17.06 -26.91
CA VAL A 239 2.34 15.96 -27.85
C VAL A 239 0.86 15.81 -28.23
N THR A 240 0.57 15.90 -29.53
CA THR A 240 -0.77 15.97 -30.15
C THR A 240 -1.50 14.63 -30.31
N PHE A 241 -1.06 13.56 -29.64
CA PHE A 241 -1.82 12.32 -29.66
C PHE A 241 -3.03 12.51 -28.73
N ALA A 242 -4.20 12.85 -29.26
CA ALA A 242 -5.41 12.93 -28.46
C ALA A 242 -6.08 11.54 -28.37
N GLY A 243 -6.35 11.06 -27.15
CA GLY A 243 -7.22 9.90 -26.89
C GLY A 243 -6.52 8.63 -26.37
N ILE A 244 -7.36 7.68 -25.94
CA ILE A 244 -6.98 6.41 -25.29
C ILE A 244 -6.40 5.34 -26.24
N ASN A 245 -6.39 5.62 -27.55
CA ASN A 245 -6.07 4.65 -28.61
C ASN A 245 -4.57 4.54 -28.91
N THR A 246 -3.70 5.00 -28.01
CA THR A 246 -2.25 4.88 -28.13
C THR A 246 -1.62 4.62 -26.77
N GLN A 247 -0.56 3.84 -26.76
CA GLN A 247 0.24 3.52 -25.57
C GLN A 247 1.10 4.69 -25.08
N TYR A 248 1.35 5.71 -25.90
CA TYR A 248 2.30 6.78 -25.56
C TYR A 248 1.71 7.93 -24.73
N ASN A 249 0.44 7.83 -24.31
CA ASN A 249 -0.33 8.91 -23.68
C ASN A 249 -0.71 8.63 -22.23
N TRP A 250 0.05 7.78 -21.58
CA TRP A 250 -0.25 7.36 -20.24
C TRP A 250 0.95 7.65 -19.35
N PHE A 251 0.67 7.94 -18.10
CA PHE A 251 1.64 7.88 -17.03
C PHE A 251 1.19 6.81 -16.02
N PRO A 252 2.14 6.12 -15.39
CA PRO A 252 1.83 5.31 -14.22
C PRO A 252 1.28 6.21 -13.12
N ILE A 253 0.46 5.65 -12.22
CA ILE A 253 -0.07 6.42 -11.09
C ILE A 253 1.03 6.57 -10.03
N ASN A 254 1.84 7.61 -10.18
CA ASN A 254 2.92 7.92 -9.25
C ASN A 254 2.58 9.13 -8.38
N PHE A 255 3.00 9.08 -7.12
CA PHE A 255 2.94 10.20 -6.19
C PHE A 255 4.18 10.22 -5.30
N TYR A 256 4.41 11.34 -4.60
CA TYR A 256 5.51 11.46 -3.65
C TYR A 256 5.02 11.28 -2.22
N ASP A 257 5.53 10.25 -1.56
CA ASP A 257 5.44 10.09 -0.12
C ASP A 257 6.70 10.68 0.56
N PRO A 258 6.63 11.87 1.15
CA PRO A 258 7.77 12.48 1.84
C PRO A 258 8.17 11.74 3.12
N ARG A 259 7.29 10.90 3.70
CA ARG A 259 7.66 10.05 4.84
C ARG A 259 8.64 8.97 4.42
N GLU A 260 8.44 8.38 3.25
CA GLU A 260 9.40 7.43 2.69
C GLU A 260 10.58 8.16 2.06
N GLY A 261 10.34 9.29 1.38
CA GLY A 261 11.34 9.98 0.58
C GLY A 261 12.39 10.76 1.34
N GLU A 262 12.03 11.41 2.45
CA GLU A 262 12.96 12.27 3.17
C GLU A 262 13.65 11.51 4.31
N ALA A 263 14.98 11.44 4.34
CA ALA A 263 15.67 10.81 5.47
C ALA A 263 15.45 11.58 6.79
N ARG A 264 15.21 12.90 6.69
CA ARG A 264 15.00 13.83 7.80
C ARG A 264 13.86 14.79 7.50
N ASP A 265 13.27 15.37 8.54
CA ASP A 265 12.30 16.44 8.38
C ASP A 265 12.98 17.78 8.10
N THR A 266 13.63 17.88 6.94
CA THR A 266 14.38 19.07 6.53
C THR A 266 14.12 19.31 5.06
N ASP A 267 13.76 20.55 4.70
CA ASP A 267 13.53 20.88 3.31
C ASP A 267 14.85 20.88 2.54
N LEU A 268 15.03 19.87 1.70
CA LEU A 268 16.19 19.70 0.82
C LEU A 268 15.93 20.18 -0.62
N GLY A 269 14.83 20.93 -0.83
CA GLY A 269 14.47 21.54 -2.09
C GLY A 269 13.11 21.07 -2.60
N ASN A 270 12.08 21.89 -2.41
CA ASN A 270 10.75 21.62 -2.94
C ASN A 270 10.74 21.45 -4.46
N GLY A 271 9.92 20.52 -4.96
CA GLY A 271 9.85 20.15 -6.38
C GLY A 271 10.96 19.22 -6.84
N THR A 272 11.97 18.95 -6.00
CA THR A 272 12.90 17.82 -6.15
C THR A 272 12.46 16.67 -5.25
N CYS A 273 12.78 15.42 -5.60
CA CYS A 273 12.44 14.25 -4.78
C CYS A 273 13.55 13.22 -4.75
N THR A 274 13.55 12.37 -3.73
CA THR A 274 14.38 11.16 -3.72
C THR A 274 13.67 10.04 -4.47
N PRO A 275 14.39 9.06 -5.05
CA PRO A 275 13.75 7.89 -5.63
C PRO A 275 13.01 7.06 -4.57
N ASN A 276 13.44 7.07 -3.30
CA ASN A 276 12.79 6.30 -2.22
C ASN A 276 11.34 6.71 -1.94
N GLY A 277 11.01 7.99 -2.13
CA GLY A 277 9.68 8.52 -1.85
C GLY A 277 8.73 8.50 -3.04
N LEU A 278 9.20 8.12 -4.23
CA LEU A 278 8.33 7.95 -5.39
C LEU A 278 7.63 6.60 -5.29
N MET A 279 6.33 6.65 -5.04
CA MET A 279 5.49 5.47 -4.91
C MET A 279 4.64 5.29 -6.16
N ASN A 280 4.51 4.05 -6.64
CA ASN A 280 3.58 3.69 -7.71
C ASN A 280 2.34 3.00 -7.11
N ALA A 281 1.15 3.54 -7.36
CA ALA A 281 -0.09 2.95 -6.90
C ALA A 281 -0.71 2.03 -7.96
N VAL A 282 -1.19 0.88 -7.49
CA VAL A 282 -2.36 0.23 -8.08
C VAL A 282 -3.57 0.76 -7.33
N GLU A 283 -4.53 1.36 -8.02
CA GLU A 283 -5.76 1.85 -7.39
C GLU A 283 -6.88 0.81 -7.47
N LEU A 284 -7.58 0.60 -6.36
CA LEU A 284 -8.81 -0.18 -6.29
C LEU A 284 -10.01 0.76 -6.16
N ASP A 285 -10.88 0.76 -7.17
CA ASP A 285 -12.20 1.41 -7.09
C ASP A 285 -13.14 0.49 -6.29
N VAL A 286 -13.36 0.86 -5.04
CA VAL A 286 -14.10 0.04 -4.08
C VAL A 286 -15.58 -0.07 -4.48
N ARG A 287 -16.16 1.00 -5.05
CA ARG A 287 -17.54 1.00 -5.53
C ARG A 287 -17.72 0.07 -6.72
N ASN A 288 -16.81 0.11 -7.69
CA ASN A 288 -16.87 -0.78 -8.85
C ASN A 288 -16.64 -2.24 -8.44
N LEU A 289 -15.77 -2.52 -7.45
CA LEU A 289 -15.66 -3.86 -6.88
C LEU A 289 -16.99 -4.32 -6.26
N ARG A 290 -17.63 -3.49 -5.43
CA ARG A 290 -18.98 -3.77 -4.87
C ARG A 290 -19.98 -4.06 -5.99
N ASP A 291 -20.01 -3.23 -7.02
CA ASP A 291 -20.97 -3.35 -8.12
C ASP A 291 -20.75 -4.61 -8.96
N TRP A 292 -19.50 -5.05 -9.14
CA TRP A 292 -19.17 -6.32 -9.78
C TRP A 292 -19.58 -7.53 -8.93
N LEU A 293 -19.29 -7.51 -7.62
CA LEU A 293 -19.72 -8.56 -6.68
C LEU A 293 -21.25 -8.66 -6.56
N ALA A 294 -21.95 -7.53 -6.67
CA ALA A 294 -23.41 -7.49 -6.70
C ALA A 294 -24.03 -7.89 -8.05
N GLY A 295 -23.21 -8.04 -9.12
CA GLY A 295 -23.67 -8.31 -10.48
C GLY A 295 -24.28 -7.10 -11.20
N THR A 296 -24.16 -5.90 -10.64
CA THR A 296 -24.54 -4.63 -11.27
C THR A 296 -23.61 -4.31 -12.44
N ILE A 297 -22.30 -4.50 -12.26
CA ILE A 297 -21.36 -4.60 -13.37
C ILE A 297 -21.43 -6.05 -13.87
N PRO A 298 -21.82 -6.30 -15.15
CA PRO A 298 -21.90 -7.65 -15.70
C PRO A 298 -20.56 -8.37 -15.61
N GLY A 299 -20.59 -9.66 -15.28
CA GLY A 299 -19.39 -10.45 -15.10
C GLY A 299 -19.65 -11.63 -14.17
N THR A 300 -18.58 -12.17 -13.61
CA THR A 300 -18.61 -13.34 -12.72
C THR A 300 -18.61 -12.99 -11.23
N GLY A 301 -18.62 -11.71 -10.86
CA GLY A 301 -18.49 -11.28 -9.46
C GLY A 301 -19.56 -11.82 -8.52
N ASN A 302 -20.79 -12.04 -9.01
CA ASN A 302 -21.87 -12.61 -8.21
C ASN A 302 -21.69 -14.11 -7.87
N GLN A 303 -20.66 -14.77 -8.40
CA GLN A 303 -20.28 -16.15 -8.09
C GLN A 303 -19.28 -16.25 -6.93
N VAL A 304 -18.66 -15.13 -6.54
CA VAL A 304 -17.64 -15.09 -5.49
C VAL A 304 -18.27 -15.48 -4.15
N ASP A 305 -17.59 -16.36 -3.42
CA ASP A 305 -18.03 -16.76 -2.09
C ASP A 305 -18.06 -15.56 -1.14
N TRP A 306 -19.13 -15.46 -0.35
CA TRP A 306 -19.28 -14.47 0.70
C TRP A 306 -19.68 -15.11 2.03
N ALA A 307 -20.03 -16.40 2.03
CA ALA A 307 -20.65 -17.06 3.16
C ALA A 307 -19.61 -17.42 4.22
N VAL A 308 -18.45 -17.92 3.80
CA VAL A 308 -17.43 -18.47 4.72
C VAL A 308 -16.85 -17.40 5.65
N MET A 309 -16.63 -16.18 5.15
CA MET A 309 -15.98 -15.11 5.91
C MET A 309 -16.92 -13.97 6.32
N ASN A 310 -18.24 -14.18 6.26
CA ASN A 310 -19.23 -13.14 6.58
C ASN A 310 -19.06 -11.87 5.72
N GLY A 311 -18.85 -12.03 4.43
CA GLY A 311 -18.48 -10.95 3.51
C GLY A 311 -17.29 -11.34 2.65
N TYR A 312 -16.52 -10.34 2.21
CA TYR A 312 -15.42 -10.54 1.27
C TYR A 312 -14.10 -10.10 1.88
N ILE A 313 -13.05 -10.87 1.57
CA ILE A 313 -11.66 -10.48 1.79
C ILE A 313 -10.99 -10.39 0.43
N LEU A 314 -10.45 -9.21 0.11
CA LEU A 314 -9.52 -9.01 -1.00
C LEU A 314 -8.10 -9.01 -0.45
N TYR A 315 -7.28 -9.93 -0.95
CA TYR A 315 -5.85 -9.97 -0.69
C TYR A 315 -5.10 -9.34 -1.85
N PHE A 316 -4.25 -8.36 -1.57
CA PHE A 316 -3.39 -7.68 -2.52
C PHE A 316 -1.92 -7.95 -2.21
N SER A 317 -1.14 -8.16 -3.26
CA SER A 317 0.31 -8.20 -3.12
C SER A 317 0.97 -7.78 -4.41
N ASP A 318 1.90 -6.83 -4.31
CA ASP A 318 2.76 -6.40 -5.39
C ASP A 318 4.22 -6.66 -5.03
N ARG A 319 4.84 -7.59 -5.77
CA ARG A 319 6.26 -7.97 -5.63
C ARG A 319 7.07 -7.58 -6.86
N ARG A 320 6.54 -6.67 -7.70
CA ARG A 320 7.30 -6.07 -8.80
C ARG A 320 8.45 -5.25 -8.26
N GLY A 321 9.58 -5.30 -8.94
CA GLY A 321 10.82 -4.63 -8.53
C GLY A 321 11.39 -5.10 -7.18
N MET A 322 10.77 -6.03 -6.47
CA MET A 322 11.25 -6.47 -5.16
C MET A 322 12.48 -7.36 -5.33
N MET A 323 13.54 -7.05 -4.61
CA MET A 323 14.76 -7.86 -4.64
C MET A 323 14.57 -9.13 -3.79
N PRO A 324 15.19 -10.27 -4.16
CA PRO A 324 15.16 -11.46 -3.31
C PRO A 324 15.89 -11.21 -1.99
N ASP A 325 15.27 -11.64 -0.89
CA ASP A 325 15.89 -11.59 0.42
C ASP A 325 17.13 -12.49 0.45
N LYS A 326 18.25 -11.93 0.92
CA LYS A 326 19.57 -12.58 0.98
C LYS A 326 19.78 -13.36 2.27
N ASN A 327 18.89 -13.22 3.24
CA ASN A 327 18.96 -13.87 4.54
C ASN A 327 18.16 -15.17 4.61
N VAL A 328 17.34 -15.47 3.60
CA VAL A 328 16.63 -16.74 3.43
C VAL A 328 17.22 -17.61 2.31
N LEU A 329 17.19 -18.93 2.47
CA LEU A 329 17.65 -19.89 1.47
C LEU A 329 16.50 -20.81 1.01
N PRO A 330 16.25 -20.95 -0.31
CA PRO A 330 16.85 -20.17 -1.39
C PRO A 330 16.40 -18.70 -1.37
N ASN A 331 17.26 -17.78 -1.82
CA ASN A 331 16.93 -16.36 -1.90
C ASN A 331 15.63 -16.17 -2.68
N THR A 332 14.63 -15.58 -2.02
CA THR A 332 13.25 -15.47 -2.51
C THR A 332 12.70 -14.11 -2.12
N LYS A 333 11.76 -13.57 -2.90
CA LYS A 333 11.03 -12.36 -2.51
C LYS A 333 10.08 -12.70 -1.35
N VAL A 334 10.17 -11.95 -0.25
CA VAL A 334 9.43 -12.26 0.99
C VAL A 334 8.32 -11.26 1.31
N GLY A 335 8.06 -10.29 0.43
CA GLY A 335 7.06 -9.25 0.64
C GLY A 335 7.61 -8.00 1.35
N GLU A 336 8.92 -7.95 1.62
CA GLU A 336 9.58 -6.86 2.33
C GLU A 336 10.22 -5.87 1.37
N TYR A 337 10.45 -4.64 1.84
CA TYR A 337 11.28 -3.71 1.09
C TYR A 337 12.72 -4.22 1.05
N GLY A 338 13.27 -4.67 2.19
CA GLY A 338 14.66 -5.11 2.29
C GLY A 338 15.66 -3.98 2.46
N PHE A 339 15.20 -2.83 2.96
CA PHE A 339 16.04 -1.68 3.30
C PHE A 339 15.58 -1.06 4.62
N GLU A 340 16.44 -1.18 5.63
CA GLU A 340 16.18 -0.75 7.01
C GLU A 340 17.27 0.18 7.59
N ASP A 341 18.29 0.51 6.79
CA ASP A 341 19.31 1.52 7.09
C ASP A 341 18.72 2.96 6.97
N VAL A 342 17.82 3.32 7.90
CA VAL A 342 16.96 4.52 7.84
C VAL A 342 17.08 5.45 9.05
N VAL A 343 17.56 4.96 10.19
CA VAL A 343 17.69 5.75 11.43
C VAL A 343 18.98 6.55 11.38
N ASN A 344 20.14 5.91 11.24
CA ASN A 344 21.44 6.57 11.10
C ASN A 344 21.68 7.73 12.10
N ALA A 345 21.65 7.44 13.40
CA ALA A 345 21.66 8.37 14.52
C ALA A 345 22.92 9.26 14.59
N ALA A 346 24.03 8.82 13.97
CA ALA A 346 25.24 9.63 13.84
C ALA A 346 25.15 10.69 12.71
N SER A 347 24.22 10.54 11.76
CA SER A 347 24.09 11.39 10.58
C SER A 347 22.96 12.41 10.73
N SER A 348 23.31 13.70 10.78
CA SER A 348 22.32 14.79 10.84
C SER A 348 21.40 14.87 9.62
N VAL A 349 21.84 14.32 8.48
CA VAL A 349 21.06 14.26 7.23
C VAL A 349 20.47 12.88 6.97
N GLY A 350 20.78 11.88 7.81
CA GLY A 350 20.30 10.51 7.65
C GLY A 350 20.89 9.75 6.48
N THR A 351 22.16 10.00 6.21
CA THR A 351 22.94 9.16 5.29
C THR A 351 23.03 7.73 5.84
N PRO A 352 22.60 6.71 5.08
CA PRO A 352 22.85 5.30 5.34
C PRO A 352 24.34 5.01 5.57
N ASP A 353 24.67 4.24 6.60
CA ASP A 353 26.05 3.95 7.01
C ASP A 353 26.45 2.47 6.94
N GLY A 354 25.49 1.60 6.59
CA GLY A 354 25.72 0.17 6.43
C GLY A 354 25.87 -0.59 7.75
N ALA A 355 25.45 -0.02 8.88
CA ALA A 355 25.48 -0.66 10.19
C ALA A 355 24.11 -0.60 10.88
N LEU A 356 23.80 -1.63 11.69
CA LEU A 356 22.65 -1.56 12.60
C LEU A 356 22.91 -0.51 13.69
N GLU A 357 21.90 0.30 13.94
CA GLU A 357 21.85 1.09 15.17
C GLU A 357 21.96 0.21 16.44
N PRO A 358 22.61 0.69 17.52
CA PRO A 358 22.61 0.00 18.79
C PRO A 358 21.20 -0.21 19.34
N ASN A 359 20.99 -1.37 19.98
CA ASN A 359 19.73 -1.68 20.66
C ASN A 359 19.33 -0.56 21.64
N ASN A 360 18.03 -0.24 21.65
CA ASN A 360 17.50 0.66 22.66
C ASN A 360 17.71 0.08 24.07
N PRO A 361 17.90 0.94 25.08
CA PRO A 361 17.88 0.52 26.48
C PRO A 361 16.64 -0.32 26.82
N GLY A 362 16.87 -1.58 27.22
CA GLY A 362 15.79 -2.50 27.59
C GLY A 362 15.11 -3.22 26.42
N THR A 363 15.60 -3.06 25.18
CA THR A 363 15.19 -3.89 24.03
C THR A 363 16.30 -4.88 23.65
N VAL A 364 15.91 -5.96 22.97
CA VAL A 364 16.83 -6.98 22.45
C VAL A 364 17.18 -6.77 20.97
N GLN A 365 16.64 -5.72 20.37
CA GLN A 365 16.62 -5.51 18.93
C GLN A 365 17.00 -4.08 18.56
N SER A 366 17.72 -3.96 17.43
CA SER A 366 18.03 -2.68 16.77
C SER A 366 16.75 -2.01 16.25
N PRO A 367 16.67 -0.67 16.27
CA PRO A 367 15.57 0.04 15.62
C PRO A 367 15.57 -0.03 14.09
N GLU A 368 16.63 -0.58 13.51
CA GLU A 368 16.82 -0.83 12.07
C GLU A 368 16.83 -2.32 11.75
N ASP A 369 16.21 -3.17 12.58
CA ASP A 369 16.02 -4.61 12.31
C ASP A 369 14.52 -4.86 12.33
N VAL A 370 13.81 -4.58 11.24
CA VAL A 370 12.33 -4.61 11.22
C VAL A 370 11.76 -6.03 11.09
N ASP A 371 12.56 -6.98 10.63
CA ASP A 371 12.17 -8.37 10.43
C ASP A 371 12.62 -9.33 11.54
N GLN A 372 13.46 -8.85 12.45
CA GLN A 372 13.93 -9.58 13.64
C GLN A 372 14.87 -10.73 13.32
N ASN A 373 15.69 -10.54 12.27
CA ASN A 373 16.71 -11.49 11.86
C ASN A 373 18.11 -11.19 12.44
N ALA A 374 18.27 -10.08 13.19
CA ALA A 374 19.51 -9.60 13.79
C ALA A 374 20.64 -9.27 12.79
N LYS A 375 20.28 -8.89 11.57
CA LYS A 375 21.16 -8.39 10.51
C LYS A 375 20.63 -7.05 10.02
N LEU A 376 21.46 -6.33 9.27
CA LEU A 376 21.05 -5.15 8.52
C LEU A 376 20.68 -5.55 7.10
N ASP A 377 19.48 -5.21 6.68
CA ASP A 377 18.99 -5.36 5.33
C ASP A 377 19.11 -4.07 4.51
N ILE A 378 19.87 -4.18 3.42
CA ILE A 378 20.12 -3.09 2.47
C ILE A 378 19.89 -3.51 1.01
N TRP A 379 19.55 -4.77 0.78
CA TRP A 379 19.47 -5.37 -0.55
C TRP A 379 18.29 -4.82 -1.38
N GLY A 380 17.26 -4.34 -0.72
CA GLY A 380 16.04 -3.78 -1.30
C GLY A 380 16.23 -2.47 -2.05
N ALA A 381 17.21 -1.65 -1.62
CA ALA A 381 17.48 -0.37 -2.25
C ALA A 381 18.23 -0.51 -3.59
N TRP A 382 18.76 -1.69 -3.92
CA TRP A 382 19.68 -1.87 -5.04
C TRP A 382 19.14 -1.35 -6.38
N ASN A 383 17.91 -1.70 -6.74
CA ASN A 383 17.30 -1.28 -8.00
C ASN A 383 16.41 -0.04 -7.83
N VAL A 384 16.38 0.59 -6.67
CA VAL A 384 15.60 1.82 -6.46
C VAL A 384 16.21 2.95 -7.28
N GLY A 385 15.38 3.60 -8.07
CA GLY A 385 15.74 4.80 -8.83
C GLY A 385 16.51 4.58 -10.13
N GLU A 386 16.52 3.34 -10.62
CA GLU A 386 17.08 2.97 -11.92
C GLU A 386 16.39 3.69 -13.10
N ALA A 387 15.12 4.03 -12.94
CA ALA A 387 14.33 4.76 -13.93
C ALA A 387 14.33 6.29 -13.74
N PHE A 388 15.27 6.86 -12.97
CA PHE A 388 15.33 8.31 -12.72
C PHE A 388 16.69 8.97 -13.00
N GLY A 389 17.68 8.19 -13.46
CA GLY A 389 18.93 8.71 -13.99
C GLY A 389 20.19 7.94 -13.56
N ALA A 390 21.31 8.20 -14.23
CA ALA A 390 22.58 7.55 -13.91
C ALA A 390 23.10 7.90 -12.51
N ALA A 391 22.87 9.14 -12.05
CA ALA A 391 23.34 9.58 -10.75
C ALA A 391 22.57 8.92 -9.59
N THR A 392 21.24 8.75 -9.73
CA THR A 392 20.41 8.01 -8.76
C THR A 392 20.85 6.55 -8.71
N THR A 393 20.97 5.91 -9.89
CA THR A 393 21.44 4.53 -10.02
C THR A 393 22.81 4.30 -9.36
N ALA A 394 23.77 5.21 -9.58
CA ALA A 394 25.10 5.08 -9.01
C ALA A 394 25.10 5.13 -7.47
N ALA A 395 24.16 5.85 -6.85
CA ALA A 395 24.07 5.95 -5.39
C ALA A 395 23.37 4.74 -4.75
N THR A 396 22.43 4.11 -5.46
CA THR A 396 21.71 2.93 -4.96
C THR A 396 22.44 1.62 -5.21
N HIS A 397 23.39 1.57 -6.15
CA HIS A 397 24.22 0.37 -6.45
C HIS A 397 25.46 0.23 -5.54
N SER A 398 25.44 0.78 -4.32
CA SER A 398 26.51 0.53 -3.33
C SER A 398 26.29 -0.81 -2.64
N LEU A 399 27.33 -1.65 -2.59
CA LEU A 399 27.27 -2.97 -1.94
C LEU A 399 27.30 -2.92 -0.41
N VAL A 400 27.71 -1.79 0.17
CA VAL A 400 27.94 -1.63 1.62
C VAL A 400 26.98 -0.62 2.24
N SER A 401 26.59 0.41 1.49
CA SER A 401 25.75 1.51 2.01
C SER A 401 24.93 2.15 0.86
N PRO A 402 24.00 1.39 0.23
CA PRO A 402 23.15 1.94 -0.81
C PRO A 402 22.31 3.08 -0.23
N ASN A 403 22.21 4.17 -0.99
CA ASN A 403 21.53 5.36 -0.50
C ASN A 403 20.40 5.77 -1.45
N PRO A 404 19.16 5.33 -1.20
CA PRO A 404 18.00 5.71 -2.01
C PRO A 404 17.50 7.13 -1.71
N PHE A 405 18.12 7.87 -0.78
CA PHE A 405 17.77 9.25 -0.44
C PHE A 405 18.58 10.28 -1.23
N THR A 406 19.60 9.87 -1.98
CA THR A 406 20.48 10.78 -2.74
C THR A 406 21.05 10.10 -3.99
N PRO A 407 21.48 10.84 -5.02
CA PRO A 407 21.11 12.22 -5.30
C PRO A 407 19.61 12.38 -5.50
N ARG A 408 19.11 13.59 -5.28
CA ARG A 408 17.72 13.92 -5.57
C ARG A 408 17.49 14.06 -7.07
N ILE A 409 16.31 13.65 -7.52
CA ILE A 409 15.78 13.90 -8.85
C ILE A 409 15.48 15.41 -8.94
N GLY A 410 16.12 16.11 -9.87
CA GLY A 410 16.08 17.57 -9.97
C GLY A 410 14.69 18.15 -10.27
N THR A 411 13.77 17.35 -10.84
CA THR A 411 12.38 17.74 -11.04
C THR A 411 11.46 16.53 -10.87
N CYS A 412 10.74 16.50 -9.75
CA CYS A 412 9.91 15.36 -9.42
C CYS A 412 8.68 15.27 -10.34
N VAL A 413 8.03 16.41 -10.63
CA VAL A 413 6.87 16.46 -11.53
C VAL A 413 7.20 16.10 -12.98
N ARG A 414 8.42 16.38 -13.47
CA ARG A 414 8.81 16.06 -14.85
C ARG A 414 9.47 14.70 -14.98
N THR A 415 10.24 14.23 -14.01
CA THR A 415 10.94 12.93 -14.10
C THR A 415 10.26 11.87 -13.24
N GLY A 416 10.06 12.13 -11.94
CA GLY A 416 9.52 11.15 -11.00
C GLY A 416 8.08 10.72 -11.30
N ARG A 417 7.21 11.68 -11.64
CA ARG A 417 5.79 11.43 -11.92
C ARG A 417 5.55 10.49 -13.11
N LYS A 418 6.40 10.55 -14.15
CA LYS A 418 6.13 9.88 -15.43
C LYS A 418 6.90 8.59 -15.69
N ASN A 419 8.06 8.44 -15.07
CA ASN A 419 8.90 7.27 -15.27
C ASN A 419 8.40 6.09 -14.43
N ALA A 420 8.75 4.87 -14.85
CA ALA A 420 8.47 3.69 -14.07
C ALA A 420 9.08 3.81 -12.67
N VAL A 421 8.38 3.32 -11.66
CA VAL A 421 8.95 3.18 -10.31
C VAL A 421 9.65 1.83 -10.24
N THR A 422 10.90 1.83 -9.81
CA THR A 422 11.77 0.65 -9.69
C THR A 422 12.03 0.34 -8.22
N GLY A 423 12.31 -0.92 -7.92
CA GLY A 423 12.38 -1.40 -6.54
C GLY A 423 11.00 -1.65 -5.93
N ALA A 424 10.99 -2.17 -4.70
CA ALA A 424 9.76 -2.38 -3.95
C ALA A 424 9.20 -1.05 -3.40
N ARG A 425 8.67 -0.21 -4.31
CA ARG A 425 8.00 1.07 -4.04
C ARG A 425 6.59 1.09 -4.65
N HIS A 426 5.90 -0.04 -4.61
CA HIS A 426 4.53 -0.23 -5.10
C HIS A 426 3.54 -0.32 -3.94
N VAL A 427 2.36 0.26 -4.12
CA VAL A 427 1.34 0.38 -3.05
C VAL A 427 -0.05 0.09 -3.59
N LEU A 428 -0.97 -0.28 -2.70
CA LEU A 428 -2.40 -0.30 -3.00
C LEU A 428 -3.00 1.04 -2.55
N LYS A 429 -3.78 1.69 -3.41
CA LYS A 429 -4.56 2.86 -3.02
C LYS A 429 -6.06 2.60 -3.20
N LEU A 430 -6.83 2.74 -2.13
CA LEU A 430 -8.28 2.56 -2.12
C LEU A 430 -8.94 3.89 -2.47
N VAL A 431 -9.82 3.89 -3.47
CA VAL A 431 -10.57 5.06 -3.93
C VAL A 431 -12.06 4.73 -4.06
N ASP A 432 -12.88 5.76 -4.18
CA ASP A 432 -14.35 5.67 -4.28
C ASP A 432 -15.00 4.81 -3.16
N GLY A 433 -14.43 4.86 -1.96
CA GLY A 433 -14.82 4.03 -0.82
C GLY A 433 -15.88 4.63 0.10
N THR A 434 -16.53 5.74 -0.28
CA THR A 434 -17.44 6.49 0.61
C THR A 434 -18.62 5.65 1.12
N ARG A 435 -19.40 6.21 2.05
CA ARG A 435 -20.59 5.57 2.64
C ARG A 435 -21.44 4.83 1.61
N GLY A 436 -21.65 3.54 1.84
CA GLY A 436 -22.44 2.65 0.98
C GLY A 436 -21.69 2.03 -0.20
N ASN A 437 -20.43 2.41 -0.45
CA ASN A 437 -19.64 1.88 -1.56
C ASN A 437 -18.85 0.61 -1.26
N LEU A 438 -18.72 0.23 0.02
CA LEU A 438 -18.02 -1.00 0.36
C LEU A 438 -18.84 -2.25 -0.01
N PRO A 439 -18.18 -3.33 -0.45
CA PRO A 439 -18.80 -4.65 -0.56
C PRO A 439 -19.50 -5.08 0.73
N THR A 440 -20.67 -5.68 0.57
CA THR A 440 -21.43 -6.37 1.61
C THR A 440 -22.04 -7.63 1.01
N ARG A 441 -22.46 -8.57 1.85
CA ARG A 441 -23.19 -9.75 1.41
C ARG A 441 -24.49 -9.35 0.68
N PRO A 442 -25.09 -10.23 -0.13
CA PRO A 442 -26.34 -9.93 -0.84
C PRO A 442 -27.53 -9.51 0.06
N ASP A 443 -27.51 -9.87 1.35
CA ASP A 443 -28.51 -9.45 2.35
C ASP A 443 -28.20 -8.08 3.00
N GLY A 444 -27.18 -7.37 2.51
CA GLY A 444 -26.74 -6.06 3.02
C GLY A 444 -26.00 -6.14 4.36
N LYS A 445 -25.62 -7.34 4.81
CA LYS A 445 -24.87 -7.58 6.06
C LYS A 445 -23.42 -7.97 5.79
N GLY A 446 -22.69 -8.24 6.87
CA GLY A 446 -21.29 -8.65 6.80
C GLY A 446 -20.39 -7.48 6.42
N GLY A 447 -19.28 -7.78 5.77
CA GLY A 447 -18.30 -6.74 5.54
C GLY A 447 -17.30 -6.94 4.42
N PHE A 448 -16.27 -6.10 4.46
CA PHE A 448 -15.20 -6.09 3.49
C PHE A 448 -13.85 -5.84 4.17
N THR A 449 -12.90 -6.72 3.91
CA THR A 449 -11.53 -6.56 4.39
C THR A 449 -10.55 -6.52 3.22
N VAL A 450 -9.63 -5.56 3.27
CA VAL A 450 -8.45 -5.54 2.39
C VAL A 450 -7.24 -6.03 3.18
N GLY A 451 -6.67 -7.15 2.79
CA GLY A 451 -5.38 -7.66 3.26
C GLY A 451 -4.27 -7.30 2.27
N SER A 452 -3.12 -6.79 2.72
CA SER A 452 -2.04 -6.38 1.80
C SER A 452 -0.63 -6.57 2.35
N GLU A 453 0.26 -7.19 1.57
CA GLU A 453 1.71 -7.23 1.87
C GLU A 453 2.38 -5.87 1.75
N THR A 454 1.84 -5.01 0.90
CA THR A 454 2.34 -3.67 0.63
C THR A 454 1.54 -2.63 1.43
N PRO A 455 2.05 -1.41 1.58
CA PRO A 455 1.31 -0.33 2.23
C PRO A 455 -0.02 -0.05 1.50
N VAL A 456 -1.02 0.36 2.29
CA VAL A 456 -2.34 0.75 1.78
C VAL A 456 -2.57 2.23 2.04
N TYR A 457 -2.93 2.96 0.99
CA TYR A 457 -3.36 4.36 1.05
C TYR A 457 -4.88 4.38 0.91
N ILE A 458 -5.58 5.14 1.74
CA ILE A 458 -7.04 5.30 1.63
C ILE A 458 -7.32 6.75 1.29
N GLN A 459 -7.88 6.99 0.11
CA GLN A 459 -8.14 8.34 -0.37
C GLN A 459 -9.62 8.69 -0.29
N GLY A 460 -9.89 9.79 0.41
CA GLY A 460 -11.21 10.37 0.60
C GLY A 460 -12.05 9.62 1.63
N ASP A 461 -13.33 9.99 1.67
CA ASP A 461 -14.30 9.39 2.57
C ASP A 461 -14.36 7.86 2.38
N TYR A 462 -14.28 7.11 3.48
CA TYR A 462 -14.25 5.64 3.45
C TYR A 462 -15.22 5.02 4.44
N ASN A 463 -16.23 4.31 3.93
CA ASN A 463 -17.32 3.66 4.67
C ASN A 463 -18.11 4.60 5.60
N ALA A 464 -17.91 5.91 5.43
CA ALA A 464 -18.54 6.98 6.16
C ALA A 464 -18.55 8.25 5.29
N SER A 465 -19.28 9.29 5.70
CA SER A 465 -19.23 10.62 5.09
C SER A 465 -19.77 11.70 6.03
N ALA A 466 -19.68 12.97 5.60
CA ALA A 466 -20.28 14.10 6.31
C ALA A 466 -21.80 13.97 6.56
N ALA A 467 -22.49 13.15 5.76
CA ALA A 467 -23.91 12.89 5.92
C ALA A 467 -24.22 11.95 7.10
N ASP A 468 -23.20 11.39 7.76
CA ASP A 468 -23.38 10.44 8.84
C ASP A 468 -23.79 11.12 10.14
N ASN A 469 -25.04 10.90 10.53
CA ASN A 469 -25.60 11.44 11.76
C ASN A 469 -25.02 10.71 12.99
N ALA A 470 -23.85 11.13 13.46
CA ALA A 470 -23.15 10.55 14.62
C ALA A 470 -22.87 9.04 14.47
N TRP A 471 -22.39 8.63 13.30
CA TRP A 471 -22.02 7.25 12.99
C TRP A 471 -23.17 6.23 13.04
N ALA A 472 -24.42 6.69 13.00
CA ALA A 472 -25.60 5.82 13.12
C ALA A 472 -26.04 5.16 11.80
N ASP A 473 -25.41 5.50 10.69
CA ASP A 473 -25.87 5.12 9.37
C ASP A 473 -25.44 3.71 8.94
N PRO A 474 -26.13 3.11 7.93
CA PRO A 474 -25.75 1.81 7.37
C PRO A 474 -24.30 1.86 6.86
N HIS A 475 -23.49 0.93 7.36
CA HIS A 475 -22.07 0.79 7.04
C HIS A 475 -21.74 -0.69 6.86
N SER A 476 -20.62 -0.95 6.19
CA SER A 476 -20.04 -2.30 6.07
C SER A 476 -19.11 -2.57 7.27
N ALA A 477 -19.04 -3.82 7.75
CA ALA A 477 -18.00 -4.20 8.71
C ALA A 477 -16.64 -4.20 8.00
N ALA A 478 -15.91 -3.09 8.10
CA ALA A 478 -14.75 -2.84 7.24
C ALA A 478 -13.41 -3.01 7.98
N ALA A 479 -12.42 -3.60 7.32
CA ALA A 479 -11.03 -3.59 7.79
C ALA A 479 -10.00 -3.39 6.69
N VAL A 480 -8.86 -2.81 7.07
CA VAL A 480 -7.61 -2.87 6.30
C VAL A 480 -6.54 -3.50 7.18
N ILE A 481 -5.96 -4.60 6.71
CA ILE A 481 -4.85 -5.32 7.37
C ILE A 481 -3.66 -5.29 6.43
N ALA A 482 -2.69 -4.41 6.68
CA ALA A 482 -1.62 -4.11 5.73
C ALA A 482 -0.26 -3.90 6.40
N ASP A 483 0.82 -3.81 5.61
CA ASP A 483 2.15 -3.45 6.15
C ASP A 483 2.10 -2.12 6.92
N ALA A 484 1.48 -1.10 6.32
CA ALA A 484 1.19 0.18 6.93
C ALA A 484 -0.04 0.81 6.25
N VAL A 485 -0.72 1.74 6.95
CA VAL A 485 -1.88 2.46 6.40
C VAL A 485 -1.69 3.97 6.46
N THR A 486 -1.85 4.62 5.32
CA THR A 486 -1.81 6.08 5.16
C THR A 486 -3.21 6.59 4.79
N LEU A 487 -3.69 7.61 5.49
CA LEU A 487 -4.97 8.25 5.15
C LEU A 487 -4.71 9.54 4.36
N LEU A 488 -5.39 9.66 3.22
CA LEU A 488 -5.30 10.77 2.29
C LEU A 488 -6.66 11.44 2.19
N SER A 489 -6.74 12.72 2.51
CA SER A 489 -8.01 13.45 2.56
C SER A 489 -8.70 13.57 1.19
N ASN A 490 -9.94 14.06 1.21
CA ASN A 490 -10.67 14.49 0.00
C ASN A 490 -9.93 15.58 -0.81
N GLY A 491 -8.91 16.23 -0.23
CA GLY A 491 -8.06 17.25 -0.87
C GLY A 491 -6.77 16.70 -1.48
N TRP A 492 -6.47 15.42 -1.31
CA TRP A 492 -5.23 14.83 -1.84
C TRP A 492 -5.17 14.89 -3.37
N SER A 493 -3.98 15.16 -3.90
CA SER A 493 -3.68 15.14 -5.33
C SER A 493 -2.29 14.54 -5.56
N ASP A 494 -2.26 13.43 -6.32
CA ASP A 494 -1.01 12.74 -6.68
C ASP A 494 -0.07 13.70 -7.42
N LEU A 495 -0.58 14.44 -8.41
CA LEU A 495 0.18 15.48 -9.12
C LEU A 495 0.78 16.51 -8.15
N ASN A 496 -0.05 17.08 -7.28
CA ASN A 496 0.39 18.12 -6.36
C ASN A 496 1.49 17.64 -5.41
N SER A 497 1.46 16.35 -5.02
CA SER A 497 2.53 15.76 -4.19
C SER A 497 3.91 15.77 -4.88
N THR A 498 3.94 15.67 -6.20
CA THR A 498 5.18 15.73 -7.00
C THR A 498 5.64 17.16 -7.31
N ILE A 499 4.74 18.13 -7.21
CA ILE A 499 5.09 19.56 -7.32
C ILE A 499 5.58 20.09 -5.98
N ASN A 500 4.87 19.73 -4.91
CA ASN A 500 5.15 20.14 -3.55
C ASN A 500 5.63 18.95 -2.76
N THR A 501 6.89 18.58 -2.93
CA THR A 501 7.51 17.38 -2.34
C THR A 501 7.89 17.56 -0.87
N THR A 502 8.27 18.76 -0.46
CA THR A 502 8.72 19.06 0.92
C THR A 502 7.96 20.23 1.56
N ILE A 503 6.93 20.78 0.89
CA ILE A 503 6.09 21.86 1.44
C ILE A 503 4.68 21.32 1.73
N PRO A 504 4.42 20.77 2.93
CA PRO A 504 3.11 20.22 3.28
C PRO A 504 2.00 21.27 3.28
N GLY A 505 2.32 22.56 3.53
CA GLY A 505 1.34 23.65 3.47
C GLY A 505 0.66 23.81 2.10
N ASN A 506 1.29 23.33 1.03
CA ASN A 506 0.71 23.30 -0.31
C ASN A 506 0.01 21.96 -0.64
N ARG A 507 0.14 20.95 0.24
CA ARG A 507 -0.64 19.70 0.22
C ARG A 507 -1.73 19.78 1.30
N ALA A 508 -2.60 20.78 1.18
CA ALA A 508 -3.63 21.07 2.17
C ALA A 508 -4.70 19.96 2.17
N ALA A 509 -4.96 19.40 3.35
CA ALA A 509 -5.98 18.37 3.51
C ALA A 509 -7.38 18.99 3.66
N ASN A 510 -8.40 18.23 3.28
CA ASN A 510 -9.80 18.54 3.55
C ASN A 510 -10.33 17.70 4.72
N GLN A 511 -11.47 18.12 5.27
CA GLN A 511 -12.21 17.28 6.21
C GLN A 511 -12.61 15.96 5.53
N THR A 512 -12.43 14.83 6.22
CA THR A 512 -12.63 13.49 5.67
C THR A 512 -13.05 12.50 6.75
N TRP A 513 -13.90 11.55 6.39
CA TRP A 513 -14.49 10.55 7.29
C TRP A 513 -14.02 9.14 6.97
N TYR A 514 -13.61 8.39 8.00
CA TYR A 514 -13.13 7.02 7.89
C TYR A 514 -13.81 6.13 8.93
N ARG A 515 -14.46 5.06 8.50
CA ARG A 515 -15.04 4.05 9.40
C ARG A 515 -14.55 2.64 9.07
N LEU A 516 -13.53 2.17 9.78
CA LEU A 516 -12.93 0.85 9.55
C LEU A 516 -11.99 0.43 10.68
N ALA A 517 -11.82 -0.87 10.89
CA ALA A 517 -10.70 -1.39 11.66
C ALA A 517 -9.40 -1.32 10.83
N ILE A 518 -8.28 -1.00 11.47
CA ILE A 518 -6.96 -1.01 10.86
C ILE A 518 -6.02 -1.84 11.73
N ALA A 519 -5.47 -2.89 11.13
CA ALA A 519 -4.36 -3.64 11.69
C ALA A 519 -3.13 -3.47 10.81
N GLY A 520 -1.98 -3.17 11.41
CA GLY A 520 -0.77 -2.95 10.61
C GLY A 520 0.51 -2.79 11.40
N GLY A 521 1.57 -2.47 10.66
CA GLY A 521 2.92 -2.31 11.16
C GLY A 521 3.17 -0.90 11.69
N LYS A 522 3.94 -0.81 12.77
CA LYS A 522 4.52 0.45 13.27
C LYS A 522 6.02 0.49 13.01
N ASN A 523 6.64 1.66 13.14
CA ASN A 523 8.11 1.75 13.16
C ASN A 523 8.65 1.33 14.54
N ILE A 524 9.91 0.88 14.59
CA ILE A 524 10.60 0.66 15.87
C ILE A 524 11.03 2.03 16.41
N PRO A 525 10.71 2.39 17.67
CA PRO A 525 11.23 3.60 18.28
C PRO A 525 12.76 3.52 18.43
N PHE A 526 13.45 4.67 18.44
CA PHE A 526 14.90 4.78 18.63
C PHE A 526 15.25 5.96 19.55
N PRO A 527 16.45 6.01 20.14
CA PRO A 527 16.82 7.10 21.03
C PRO A 527 16.88 8.38 20.22
N ARG A 528 16.17 9.42 20.66
CA ARG A 528 16.24 10.73 20.01
C ARG A 528 17.71 11.20 19.96
N PRO A 529 18.29 11.46 18.79
CA PRO A 529 19.68 11.89 18.72
C PRO A 529 19.84 13.30 19.28
N GLY A 530 20.72 13.45 20.27
CA GLY A 530 20.84 14.68 21.07
C GLY A 530 21.31 15.92 20.31
N THR A 531 21.80 15.76 19.07
CA THR A 531 22.36 16.83 18.24
C THR A 531 21.38 17.44 17.23
N TRP A 532 20.13 16.97 17.17
CA TRP A 532 19.22 17.32 16.06
C TRP A 532 18.11 18.29 16.47
N ALA A 533 17.92 19.34 15.66
CA ALA A 533 16.77 20.23 15.74
C ALA A 533 15.53 19.55 15.14
N SER A 534 15.02 18.53 15.82
CA SER A 534 13.82 17.78 15.43
C SER A 534 12.62 18.17 16.29
N SER A 535 11.42 17.81 15.82
CA SER A 535 10.24 17.76 16.70
C SER A 535 10.52 16.89 17.92
N GLN A 536 9.82 17.20 19.02
CA GLN A 536 10.11 16.56 20.31
C GLN A 536 9.87 15.05 20.31
N ASP A 537 8.96 14.60 19.46
CA ASP A 537 8.54 13.20 19.33
C ASP A 537 9.39 12.42 18.31
N PHE A 538 10.41 13.04 17.72
CA PHE A 538 11.31 12.36 16.80
C PHE A 538 12.09 11.25 17.54
N GLY A 539 12.16 10.06 16.94
CA GLY A 539 12.63 8.84 17.60
C GLY A 539 11.51 8.00 18.24
N THR A 540 10.29 8.53 18.35
CA THR A 540 9.13 7.71 18.73
C THR A 540 8.52 7.00 17.52
N ASP A 541 7.62 6.05 17.74
CA ASP A 541 6.73 5.49 16.71
C ASP A 541 5.53 6.40 16.40
N GLY A 542 5.52 7.63 16.94
CA GLY A 542 4.42 8.59 16.85
C GLY A 542 3.20 8.23 17.72
N GLY A 543 3.19 7.06 18.39
CA GLY A 543 2.10 6.58 19.23
C GLY A 543 0.77 6.36 18.49
N VAL A 544 -0.29 6.02 19.23
CA VAL A 544 -1.62 5.69 18.68
C VAL A 544 -2.20 6.79 17.76
N HIS A 545 -1.83 8.04 18.00
CA HIS A 545 -2.35 9.19 17.27
C HIS A 545 -1.63 9.47 15.94
N ASN A 546 -0.54 8.75 15.66
CA ASN A 546 0.18 8.75 14.38
C ASN A 546 0.48 7.34 13.85
N PHE A 547 -0.11 6.29 14.47
CA PHE A 547 -0.13 4.94 13.90
C PHE A 547 -0.78 4.94 12.52
N LEU A 548 -1.84 5.74 12.37
CA LEU A 548 -2.32 6.22 11.08
C LEU A 548 -1.28 7.19 10.50
N ARG A 549 -0.78 6.89 9.29
CA ARG A 549 0.21 7.73 8.61
C ARG A 549 -0.46 8.85 7.83
N TYR A 550 0.28 9.94 7.64
CA TYR A 550 -0.17 11.17 6.96
C TYR A 550 0.97 11.80 6.17
N ILE A 551 0.61 12.45 5.06
CA ILE A 551 1.52 13.16 4.15
C ILE A 551 0.97 14.52 3.66
N GLU A 552 -0.06 15.03 4.33
CA GLU A 552 -0.75 16.30 4.03
C GLU A 552 -0.63 17.29 5.19
N SER A 553 -0.88 18.56 4.94
CA SER A 553 -1.13 19.53 6.01
C SER A 553 -2.61 19.54 6.36
N TRP A 554 -2.99 18.91 7.48
CA TRP A 554 -4.40 18.74 7.81
C TRP A 554 -5.06 20.04 8.22
N GLY A 555 -4.71 20.67 9.35
CA GLY A 555 -5.39 21.90 9.81
C GLY A 555 -6.94 21.82 9.92
N GLN A 556 -7.50 20.63 9.68
CA GLN A 556 -8.89 20.28 9.51
C GLN A 556 -9.19 19.03 10.35
N PRO A 557 -10.47 18.75 10.66
CA PRO A 557 -10.85 17.53 11.34
C PRO A 557 -10.62 16.28 10.48
N LEU A 558 -10.04 15.25 11.09
CA LEU A 558 -10.11 13.87 10.60
C LEU A 558 -11.06 13.11 11.51
N HIS A 559 -12.18 12.65 10.95
CA HIS A 559 -13.16 11.84 11.65
C HIS A 559 -12.83 10.37 11.44
N TYR A 560 -12.51 9.66 12.52
CA TYR A 560 -12.21 8.23 12.47
C TYR A 560 -13.06 7.49 13.51
N GLN A 561 -13.77 6.46 13.07
CA GLN A 561 -14.39 5.49 13.96
C GLN A 561 -13.93 4.09 13.57
N GLY A 562 -13.41 3.33 14.54
CA GLY A 562 -12.91 2.00 14.23
C GLY A 562 -12.13 1.35 15.35
N SER A 563 -11.14 0.55 14.99
CA SER A 563 -10.20 -0.08 15.92
C SER A 563 -8.81 -0.04 15.31
N LEU A 564 -7.79 0.31 16.13
CA LEU A 564 -6.40 0.38 15.70
C LEU A 564 -5.59 -0.70 16.42
N VAL A 565 -4.95 -1.59 15.66
CA VAL A 565 -4.14 -2.69 16.21
C VAL A 565 -2.77 -2.68 15.55
N SER A 566 -1.72 -2.51 16.36
CA SER A 566 -0.34 -2.76 15.89
C SER A 566 0.01 -4.22 16.14
N LEU A 567 0.21 -4.98 15.06
CA LEU A 567 0.49 -6.42 15.13
C LEU A 567 1.99 -6.75 14.98
N TYR A 568 2.73 -5.93 14.24
CA TYR A 568 4.12 -6.17 13.84
C TYR A 568 4.85 -4.84 13.59
N TYR A 569 6.13 -4.92 13.20
CA TYR A 569 6.84 -3.79 12.61
C TYR A 569 6.62 -3.76 11.11
N SER A 570 6.49 -2.56 10.54
CA SER A 570 6.36 -2.38 9.09
C SER A 570 7.70 -2.70 8.43
N GLN A 571 7.69 -3.62 7.47
CA GLN A 571 8.87 -4.13 6.76
C GLN A 571 8.90 -3.64 5.30
N TYR A 572 7.83 -2.99 4.81
CA TYR A 572 7.79 -2.36 3.49
C TYR A 572 7.92 -0.84 3.59
N ALA A 573 7.09 -0.19 4.39
CA ALA A 573 7.15 1.26 4.62
C ALA A 573 8.03 1.58 5.85
N THR A 574 9.34 1.37 5.68
CA THR A 574 10.35 1.49 6.75
C THR A 574 10.66 2.94 7.13
N GLY A 575 10.15 3.94 6.39
CA GLY A 575 10.34 5.35 6.69
C GLY A 575 10.00 5.72 8.14
N ILE A 576 10.99 6.26 8.85
CA ILE A 576 10.86 6.67 10.26
C ILE A 576 9.78 7.73 10.45
N PHE A 577 9.23 7.82 11.67
CA PHE A 577 8.35 8.90 12.07
C PHE A 577 9.07 10.26 11.97
N LYS A 578 8.46 11.19 11.22
CA LYS A 578 8.91 12.57 11.10
C LYS A 578 7.77 13.51 10.72
N CYS A 579 7.85 14.69 11.30
CA CYS A 579 6.99 15.86 11.13
C CYS A 579 7.80 17.05 11.68
N CYS A 580 7.45 18.31 11.44
CA CYS A 580 6.22 18.87 10.88
C CYS A 580 6.52 19.94 9.81
N THR A 581 7.72 19.90 9.24
CA THR A 581 8.21 20.84 8.24
C THR A 581 7.98 20.32 6.83
N THR A 582 8.26 19.04 6.57
CA THR A 582 8.28 18.50 5.20
C THR A 582 7.27 17.41 4.92
N VAL A 583 6.89 16.62 5.94
CA VAL A 583 6.06 15.43 5.74
C VAL A 583 4.58 15.76 5.85
N TYR A 584 4.13 16.21 7.01
CA TYR A 584 2.71 16.45 7.28
C TYR A 584 2.52 17.40 8.47
N SER A 585 1.31 17.94 8.63
CA SER A 585 0.85 18.55 9.88
C SER A 585 -0.36 17.76 10.42
N PRO A 586 -0.46 17.54 11.74
CA PRO A 586 -1.48 16.65 12.29
C PRO A 586 -2.90 17.22 12.17
N PRO A 587 -3.93 16.37 11.98
CA PRO A 587 -5.32 16.81 12.00
C PRO A 587 -5.81 17.17 13.40
N THR A 588 -6.94 17.88 13.45
CA THR A 588 -7.81 17.83 14.63
C THR A 588 -8.42 16.43 14.66
N ARG A 589 -8.01 15.62 15.62
CA ARG A 589 -8.36 14.19 15.67
C ARG A 589 -9.71 13.99 16.34
N ASP A 590 -10.70 13.55 15.59
CA ASP A 590 -11.98 13.05 16.12
C ASP A 590 -12.01 11.53 16.00
N TYR A 591 -11.24 10.86 16.87
CA TYR A 591 -11.08 9.41 16.84
C TYR A 591 -11.96 8.77 17.91
N SER A 592 -12.72 7.77 17.52
CA SER A 592 -13.55 6.98 18.41
C SER A 592 -13.42 5.49 18.14
N PHE A 593 -13.62 4.68 19.17
CA PHE A 593 -13.75 3.24 18.99
C PHE A 593 -15.12 2.90 18.40
N ASP A 594 -15.18 2.02 17.41
CA ASP A 594 -16.46 1.50 16.91
C ASP A 594 -17.01 0.44 17.87
N VAL A 595 -17.98 0.85 18.69
CA VAL A 595 -18.59 -0.02 19.70
C VAL A 595 -19.28 -1.24 19.11
N LEU A 596 -19.60 -1.25 17.81
CA LEU A 596 -20.17 -2.43 17.16
C LEU A 596 -19.18 -3.58 17.10
N PHE A 597 -17.87 -3.33 17.12
CA PHE A 597 -16.85 -4.38 17.17
C PHE A 597 -16.79 -5.14 18.50
N LEU A 598 -17.59 -4.77 19.50
CA LEU A 598 -17.81 -5.59 20.70
C LEU A 598 -18.69 -6.81 20.41
N ASP A 599 -19.48 -6.78 19.34
CA ASP A 599 -20.29 -7.90 18.89
C ASP A 599 -19.54 -8.67 17.79
N PRO A 600 -19.20 -9.96 18.01
CA PRO A 600 -18.55 -10.81 17.00
C PRO A 600 -19.27 -10.85 15.65
N ALA A 601 -20.59 -10.64 15.59
CA ALA A 601 -21.35 -10.62 14.34
C ALA A 601 -21.03 -9.40 13.45
N ASN A 602 -20.51 -8.32 14.04
CA ASN A 602 -20.17 -7.07 13.36
C ASN A 602 -18.66 -6.94 13.11
N LEU A 603 -17.88 -7.98 13.38
CA LEU A 603 -16.45 -7.98 13.07
C LEU A 603 -16.22 -8.09 11.55
N PRO A 604 -15.27 -7.33 11.00
CA PRO A 604 -14.88 -7.46 9.60
C PRO A 604 -14.45 -8.89 9.22
N PRO A 605 -14.64 -9.32 7.96
CA PRO A 605 -14.14 -10.60 7.46
C PRO A 605 -12.66 -10.81 7.77
N GLY A 606 -12.29 -11.98 8.30
CA GLY A 606 -10.87 -12.30 8.57
C GLY A 606 -10.27 -11.59 9.78
N THR A 607 -11.11 -10.99 10.65
CA THR A 607 -10.63 -10.41 11.91
C THR A 607 -9.88 -11.46 12.75
N PRO A 608 -8.62 -11.19 13.15
CA PRO A 608 -7.88 -12.09 14.03
C PRO A 608 -8.61 -12.26 15.37
N MET A 609 -8.85 -13.50 15.78
CA MET A 609 -9.53 -13.82 17.03
C MET A 609 -8.83 -14.92 17.80
N PHE A 610 -8.74 -14.73 19.12
CA PHE A 610 -8.47 -15.83 20.04
C PHE A 610 -9.81 -16.53 20.33
N ARG A 611 -9.87 -17.84 20.09
CA ARG A 611 -11.03 -18.66 20.46
C ARG A 611 -10.64 -19.47 21.69
N ASP A 612 -11.29 -19.18 22.80
CA ASP A 612 -11.25 -20.06 23.96
C ASP A 612 -12.26 -21.20 23.75
N VAL A 613 -11.83 -22.44 24.00
CA VAL A 613 -12.69 -23.62 23.92
C VAL A 613 -12.85 -24.15 25.32
N ASP A 614 -13.93 -23.70 25.96
CA ASP A 614 -14.24 -24.11 27.32
C ASP A 614 -15.15 -25.35 27.29
N ASN A 615 -14.66 -26.47 27.81
CA ASN A 615 -15.43 -27.71 27.89
C ASN A 615 -16.47 -27.60 29.02
N VAL A 616 -17.63 -27.06 28.69
CA VAL A 616 -18.73 -26.81 29.64
C VAL A 616 -19.47 -28.07 30.12
N ASN A 617 -19.26 -29.24 29.50
CA ASN A 617 -19.81 -30.51 29.99
C ASN A 617 -19.13 -31.74 29.36
N TYR A 618 -19.22 -32.89 30.04
CA TYR A 618 -18.95 -34.21 29.49
C TYR A 618 -20.27 -34.97 29.27
N ARG A 619 -20.41 -35.69 28.16
CA ARG A 619 -21.47 -36.70 27.99
C ARG A 619 -20.80 -38.04 27.72
N GLN A 620 -21.22 -39.06 28.46
CA GLN A 620 -20.82 -40.44 28.22
C GLN A 620 -21.43 -40.91 26.91
N ASP A 621 -20.59 -41.25 25.93
CA ASP A 621 -21.02 -41.95 24.73
C ASP A 621 -21.21 -43.43 25.08
N PHE A 622 -22.42 -43.93 24.87
CA PHE A 622 -22.78 -45.33 25.12
C PHE A 622 -22.71 -46.19 23.85
N THR A 623 -22.11 -45.72 22.76
CA THR A 623 -21.81 -46.59 21.61
C THR A 623 -20.55 -47.41 21.86
N PRO A 624 -20.64 -48.75 22.00
CA PRO A 624 -19.45 -49.60 21.99
C PRO A 624 -18.89 -49.67 20.56
N TYR A 625 -17.57 -49.52 20.44
CA TYR A 625 -16.80 -49.76 19.22
C TYR A 625 -16.93 -51.19 18.71
#